data_AF-A0A6H0SJ89-F1
#
_entry.id   AF-A0A6H0SJ89-F1
#
_cell.length_a   1.000
_cell.length_b   1.000
_cell.length_c   1.000
_cell.angle_alpha   90.00
_cell.angle_beta   90.00
_cell.angle_gamma   90.00
#
_symmetry.space_group_name_H-M   'P 1'
#
loop_
_entity.id
_entity.type
_entity.pdbx_description
1 polymer ?
#
loop_
_entity_poly.entity_id
_entity_poly.type
_entity_poly.pdbx_seq_one_letter_code
_entity_poly.pdbx_strand_id
1 'polypeptide(L)'
;MLFKSIFVAVFMTIWVLLSGTGQMTTNQINKIDPDGSFAGTVAAACAMVFIVLVVDFRRSGSGLPAVGLTRLLMSSTLCAVAVLLLFMASWPISVKQEFFGTPVTAEYLSNPKAFALAAAFVCASYFWSNLSLIGFTMGRPSGHLVGFAILFLIVGLGIWLGSDLFGSPASEGNLSLWLGLAIAGFALQPLASIFIKRNIQKQQES
;
A
#
# COMPACT_ATOMS: atom_id res chain seq x y z
N MET A 1 7.28 -14.79 1.84
CA MET A 1 6.38 -13.65 2.09
C MET A 1 7.11 -12.52 2.81
N LEU A 2 7.71 -12.77 3.98
CA LEU A 2 8.53 -11.77 4.70
C LEU A 2 9.53 -11.03 3.78
N PHE A 3 10.31 -11.76 2.97
CA PHE A 3 11.24 -11.14 2.02
C PHE A 3 10.57 -10.17 1.04
N LYS A 4 9.39 -10.51 0.50
CA LYS A 4 8.62 -9.64 -0.40
C LYS A 4 8.11 -8.40 0.35
N SER A 5 7.64 -8.57 1.58
CA SER A 5 7.23 -7.47 2.46
C SER A 5 8.39 -6.54 2.79
N ILE A 6 9.57 -7.08 3.14
CA ILE A 6 10.79 -6.31 3.41
C ILE A 6 11.22 -5.57 2.13
N PHE A 7 11.22 -6.23 0.98
CA PHE A 7 11.57 -5.61 -0.29
C PHE A 7 10.67 -4.40 -0.59
N VAL A 8 9.34 -4.56 -0.49
CA VAL A 8 8.41 -3.45 -0.73
C VAL A 8 8.55 -2.34 0.33
N ALA A 9 8.80 -2.70 1.59
CA ALA A 9 9.00 -1.71 2.65
C ALA A 9 10.29 -0.90 2.48
N VAL A 10 11.38 -1.56 2.11
CA VAL A 10 12.65 -0.91 1.78
C VAL A 10 12.49 -0.05 0.54
N PHE A 11 11.85 -0.56 -0.51
CA PHE A 11 11.58 0.19 -1.74
C PHE A 11 10.76 1.45 -1.44
N MET A 12 9.62 1.32 -0.76
CA MET A 12 8.78 2.45 -0.36
C MET A 12 9.57 3.47 0.47
N THR A 13 10.34 3.00 1.45
CA THR A 13 11.14 3.87 2.33
C THR A 13 12.18 4.63 1.54
N ILE A 14 12.94 3.97 0.67
CA ILE A 14 13.96 4.63 -0.16
C ILE A 14 13.31 5.70 -1.04
N TRP A 15 12.21 5.38 -1.72
CA TRP A 15 11.56 6.32 -2.63
C TRP A 15 10.91 7.50 -1.92
N VAL A 16 10.27 7.28 -0.76
CA VAL A 16 9.70 8.37 0.06
C VAL A 16 10.80 9.24 0.67
N LEU A 17 11.93 8.66 1.10
CA LEU A 17 13.06 9.43 1.59
C LEU A 17 13.74 10.21 0.46
N LEU A 18 13.89 9.63 -0.73
CA LEU A 18 14.45 10.33 -1.89
C LEU A 18 13.56 11.48 -2.36
N SER A 19 12.24 11.28 -2.36
CA SER A 19 11.28 12.35 -2.70
C SER A 19 11.28 13.48 -1.68
N GLY A 20 11.61 13.13 -0.44
CA GLY A 20 11.66 14.07 0.66
C GLY A 20 12.99 14.81 0.85
N THR A 21 14.11 14.21 0.49
CA THR A 21 15.45 14.79 0.73
C THR A 21 15.85 15.84 -0.31
N GLY A 22 15.05 16.07 -1.35
CA GLY A 22 15.36 17.00 -2.45
C GLY A 22 16.64 16.64 -3.22
N GLN A 23 17.09 15.38 -3.09
CA GLN A 23 18.28 14.86 -3.77
C GLN A 23 18.00 14.33 -5.17
N MET A 24 16.72 14.22 -5.54
CA MET A 24 16.35 13.93 -6.92
C MET A 24 16.68 15.15 -7.80
N THR A 25 17.38 14.90 -8.91
CA THR A 25 17.72 15.93 -9.88
C THR A 25 17.16 15.57 -11.24
N THR A 26 16.59 16.56 -11.93
CA THR A 26 16.25 16.45 -13.35
C THR A 26 17.43 17.00 -14.14
N ASN A 27 17.98 16.17 -15.05
CA ASN A 27 19.12 16.52 -15.90
C ASN A 27 20.39 16.97 -15.15
N GLN A 28 20.62 16.47 -13.92
CA GLN A 28 21.77 16.80 -13.06
C GLN A 28 21.95 18.29 -12.68
N ILE A 29 21.03 19.17 -13.09
CA ILE A 29 21.17 20.62 -12.93
C ILE A 29 20.02 21.20 -12.08
N ASN A 30 18.80 20.67 -12.22
CA ASN A 30 17.65 21.15 -11.47
C ASN A 30 17.35 20.20 -10.31
N LYS A 31 17.53 20.68 -9.07
CA LYS A 31 17.01 19.98 -7.89
C LYS A 31 15.48 19.97 -7.97
N ILE A 32 14.89 18.81 -7.73
CA ILE A 32 13.44 18.67 -7.60
C ILE A 32 13.10 19.08 -6.17
N ASP A 33 12.17 20.04 -6.04
CA ASP A 33 11.66 20.43 -4.73
C ASP A 33 11.01 19.22 -4.04
N PRO A 34 11.20 19.07 -2.73
CA PRO A 34 10.62 17.95 -2.00
C PRO A 34 9.10 17.95 -2.13
N ASP A 35 8.59 16.87 -2.72
CA ASP A 35 7.20 16.77 -3.15
C ASP A 35 6.46 15.72 -2.29
N GLY A 36 5.55 16.20 -1.44
CA GLY A 36 4.65 15.36 -0.66
C GLY A 36 3.72 14.52 -1.54
N SER A 37 3.29 15.05 -2.69
CA SER A 37 2.41 14.34 -3.62
C SER A 37 3.08 13.11 -4.24
N PHE A 38 4.38 13.17 -4.47
CA PHE A 38 5.16 12.01 -4.89
C PHE A 38 5.24 10.93 -3.81
N ALA A 39 5.41 11.31 -2.53
CA ALA A 39 5.40 10.35 -1.42
C ALA A 39 4.06 9.60 -1.30
N GLY A 40 2.93 10.32 -1.47
CA GLY A 40 1.60 9.71 -1.53
C GLY A 40 1.42 8.75 -2.72
N THR A 41 1.94 9.13 -3.89
CA THR A 41 1.93 8.30 -5.10
C THR A 41 2.72 7.00 -4.89
N VAL A 42 3.93 7.09 -4.33
CA VAL A 42 4.77 5.93 -4.02
C VAL A 42 4.09 5.01 -3.01
N ALA A 43 3.48 5.57 -1.96
CA ALA A 43 2.78 4.80 -0.94
C ALA A 43 1.63 3.96 -1.51
N ALA A 44 0.82 4.54 -2.40
CA ALA A 44 -0.25 3.82 -3.09
C ALA A 44 0.28 2.79 -4.10
N ALA A 45 1.30 3.15 -4.90
CA ALA A 45 1.91 2.25 -5.88
C ALA A 45 2.57 1.03 -5.23
N CYS A 46 3.14 1.16 -4.03
CA CYS A 46 3.76 0.05 -3.32
C CYS A 46 2.73 -1.03 -2.92
N ALA A 47 1.49 -0.66 -2.63
CA ALA A 47 0.41 -1.62 -2.40
C ALA A 47 0.15 -2.48 -3.65
N MET A 48 0.19 -1.87 -4.84
CA MET A 48 0.10 -2.60 -6.12
C MET A 48 1.25 -3.57 -6.30
N VAL A 49 2.50 -3.11 -6.10
CA VAL A 49 3.70 -3.94 -6.24
C VAL A 49 3.64 -5.14 -5.30
N PHE A 50 3.20 -4.93 -4.05
CA PHE A 50 3.02 -6.02 -3.10
C PHE A 50 2.02 -7.07 -3.61
N ILE A 51 0.85 -6.67 -4.07
CA ILE A 51 -0.17 -7.59 -4.58
C ILE A 51 0.34 -8.39 -5.79
N VAL A 52 0.98 -7.72 -6.74
CA VAL A 52 1.55 -8.38 -7.93
C VAL A 52 2.65 -9.36 -7.53
N LEU A 53 3.52 -9.02 -6.58
CA LEU A 53 4.55 -9.93 -6.10
C LEU A 53 3.98 -11.12 -5.34
N VAL A 54 2.85 -10.98 -4.66
CA VAL A 54 2.21 -12.05 -3.89
C VAL A 54 1.59 -13.12 -4.80
N VAL A 55 1.09 -12.74 -5.97
CA VAL A 55 0.49 -13.66 -6.96
C VAL A 55 1.55 -14.23 -7.90
N ASP A 56 1.67 -15.56 -7.98
CA ASP A 56 2.56 -16.22 -8.95
C ASP A 56 1.80 -16.61 -10.22
N PHE A 57 1.72 -15.69 -11.18
CA PHE A 57 0.97 -15.90 -12.43
C PHE A 57 1.50 -17.04 -13.32
N ARG A 58 2.69 -17.60 -13.06
CA ARG A 58 3.29 -18.67 -13.88
C ARG A 58 2.96 -20.08 -13.41
N ARG A 59 2.43 -20.24 -12.20
CA ARG A 59 2.10 -21.55 -11.62
C ARG A 59 0.80 -22.09 -12.22
N SER A 60 0.78 -23.36 -12.63
CA SER A 60 -0.46 -24.03 -13.09
C SER A 60 -1.49 -24.07 -11.95
N GLY A 61 -2.62 -23.37 -12.11
CA GLY A 61 -3.62 -23.07 -11.07
C GLY A 61 -3.81 -21.55 -10.90
N SER A 62 -4.50 -21.10 -9.84
CA SER A 62 -4.71 -19.66 -9.54
C SER A 62 -3.44 -18.89 -9.12
N GLY A 63 -2.25 -19.44 -9.34
CA GLY A 63 -1.00 -18.79 -8.96
C GLY A 63 -0.72 -18.73 -7.45
N LEU A 64 -1.52 -19.42 -6.64
CA LEU A 64 -1.45 -19.36 -5.18
C LEU A 64 -1.63 -20.78 -4.58
N PRO A 65 -0.88 -21.21 -3.55
CA PRO A 65 -1.03 -22.54 -2.95
C PRO A 65 -2.45 -22.82 -2.43
N ALA A 66 -3.02 -24.01 -2.62
CA ALA A 66 -4.43 -24.24 -2.24
C ALA A 66 -4.67 -24.40 -0.72
N VAL A 67 -3.69 -24.94 0.01
CA VAL A 67 -3.81 -25.21 1.45
C VAL A 67 -3.14 -24.11 2.25
N GLY A 68 -3.86 -23.51 3.20
CA GLY A 68 -3.33 -22.50 4.14
C GLY A 68 -3.12 -21.11 3.56
N LEU A 69 -3.28 -20.93 2.24
CA LEU A 69 -3.03 -19.66 1.56
C LEU A 69 -3.90 -18.52 2.03
N THR A 70 -5.18 -18.75 2.31
CA THR A 70 -6.04 -17.66 2.75
C THR A 70 -5.53 -17.06 4.06
N ARG A 71 -5.07 -17.92 4.99
CA ARG A 71 -4.39 -17.48 6.22
C ARG A 71 -3.03 -16.84 5.92
N LEU A 72 -2.30 -17.36 4.95
CA LEU A 72 -1.01 -16.82 4.51
C LEU A 72 -1.13 -15.43 3.87
N LEU A 73 -2.18 -15.18 3.09
CA LEU A 73 -2.43 -13.90 2.41
C LEU A 73 -2.82 -12.81 3.41
N MET A 74 -3.72 -13.13 4.34
CA MET A 74 -4.10 -12.24 5.43
C MET A 74 -2.90 -11.93 6.34
N SER A 75 -2.17 -12.96 6.77
CA SER A 75 -0.99 -12.76 7.61
C SER A 75 0.12 -12.04 6.84
N SER A 76 0.24 -12.24 5.53
CA SER A 76 1.24 -11.54 4.72
C SER A 76 0.92 -10.05 4.55
N THR A 77 -0.35 -9.69 4.39
CA THR A 77 -0.77 -8.28 4.30
C THR A 77 -0.56 -7.58 5.63
N LEU A 78 -0.94 -8.22 6.74
CA LEU A 78 -0.66 -7.73 8.09
C LEU A 78 0.84 -7.60 8.37
N CYS A 79 1.63 -8.60 7.97
CA CYS A 79 3.08 -8.55 8.11
C CYS A 79 3.69 -7.44 7.25
N ALA A 80 3.22 -7.24 6.02
CA ALA A 80 3.65 -6.15 5.15
C ALA A 80 3.34 -4.79 5.78
N VAL A 81 2.11 -4.58 6.24
CA VAL A 81 1.71 -3.35 6.94
C VAL A 81 2.54 -3.13 8.20
N ALA A 82 2.75 -4.16 9.03
CA ALA A 82 3.55 -4.04 10.24
C ALA A 82 5.02 -3.67 9.94
N VAL A 83 5.64 -4.32 8.97
CA VAL A 83 7.01 -3.99 8.53
C VAL A 83 7.04 -2.56 8.00
N LEU A 84 6.09 -2.17 7.16
CA LEU A 84 5.99 -0.81 6.63
C LEU A 84 5.86 0.23 7.74
N LEU A 85 5.00 0.00 8.73
CA LEU A 85 4.83 0.91 9.86
C LEU A 85 6.12 1.04 10.70
N LEU A 86 6.87 -0.04 10.87
CA LEU A 86 8.19 0.00 11.52
C LEU A 86 9.19 0.85 10.74
N PHE A 87 9.21 0.70 9.41
CA PHE A 87 10.04 1.54 8.56
C PHE A 87 9.56 3.00 8.55
N MET A 88 8.26 3.25 8.53
CA MET A 88 7.70 4.60 8.64
C MET A 88 8.09 5.29 9.95
N ALA A 89 8.19 4.53 11.05
CA ALA A 89 8.66 5.05 12.32
C ALA A 89 10.14 5.49 12.29
N SER A 90 10.94 5.03 11.31
CA SER A 90 12.33 5.46 11.13
C SER A 90 12.49 6.66 10.18
N TRP A 91 11.48 7.00 9.38
CA TRP A 91 11.52 8.16 8.48
C TRP A 91 11.82 9.49 9.19
N PRO A 92 11.24 9.78 10.38
CA PRO A 92 11.58 10.95 11.20
C PRO A 92 13.09 11.11 11.47
N ILE A 93 13.84 10.01 11.55
CA ILE A 93 15.29 10.04 11.85
C ILE A 93 16.10 10.54 10.65
N SER A 94 15.60 10.31 9.44
CA SER A 94 16.32 10.62 8.18
C SER A 94 15.85 11.92 7.52
N VAL A 95 14.65 12.40 7.85
CA VAL A 95 14.03 13.59 7.28
C VAL A 95 14.24 14.79 8.21
N LYS A 96 15.10 15.73 7.79
CA LYS A 96 15.25 17.03 8.48
C LYS A 96 14.10 17.95 8.08
N GLN A 97 13.39 18.50 9.09
CA GLN A 97 12.24 19.41 8.91
C GLN A 97 12.51 20.63 8.04
N GLU A 98 13.77 21.09 8.00
CA GLU A 98 14.22 22.29 7.30
C GLU A 98 13.99 22.23 5.77
N PHE A 99 13.81 21.04 5.19
CA PHE A 99 13.72 20.88 3.74
C PHE A 99 12.29 20.87 3.19
N PHE A 100 11.25 20.66 4.01
CA PHE A 100 9.93 20.26 3.47
C PHE A 100 8.82 21.32 3.50
N GLY A 101 8.96 22.45 4.19
CA GLY A 101 7.80 23.33 4.43
C GLY A 101 6.79 22.68 5.40
N THR A 102 5.47 22.80 5.14
CA THR A 102 4.36 22.34 6.01
C THR A 102 3.62 21.02 5.64
N PRO A 103 4.06 20.16 4.70
CA PRO A 103 3.32 18.94 4.35
C PRO A 103 3.39 17.88 5.46
N VAL A 104 2.45 16.94 5.46
CA VAL A 104 2.32 15.85 6.43
C VAL A 104 3.63 15.09 6.67
N THR A 105 4.47 14.88 5.66
CA THR A 105 5.79 14.22 5.79
C THR A 105 6.82 15.04 6.58
N ALA A 106 6.72 16.37 6.57
CA ALA A 106 7.57 17.27 7.34
C ALA A 106 7.23 17.27 8.84
N GLU A 107 5.93 17.15 9.14
CA GLU A 107 5.43 17.26 10.51
C GLU A 107 5.56 15.96 11.31
N TYR A 108 6.09 14.87 10.75
CA TYR A 108 6.16 13.57 11.43
C TYR A 108 6.86 13.58 12.80
N LEU A 109 7.92 14.39 12.96
CA LEU A 109 8.65 14.53 14.23
C LEU A 109 7.89 15.38 15.27
N SER A 110 7.18 16.40 14.81
CA SER A 110 6.55 17.42 15.67
C SER A 110 5.07 17.20 15.89
N ASN A 111 4.41 16.38 15.06
CA ASN A 111 2.97 16.17 15.05
C ASN A 111 2.62 14.67 14.92
N PRO A 112 2.25 13.99 16.03
CA PRO A 112 1.84 12.59 15.99
C PRO A 112 0.60 12.35 15.12
N LYS A 113 -0.21 13.39 14.85
CA LYS A 113 -1.36 13.29 13.95
C LYS A 113 -0.94 13.05 12.50
N ALA A 114 0.16 13.68 12.06
CA ALA A 114 0.68 13.53 10.70
C ALA A 114 1.17 12.09 10.45
N PHE A 115 1.86 11.50 11.43
CA PHE A 115 2.23 10.09 11.39
C PHE A 115 1.00 9.16 11.36
N ALA A 116 0.02 9.40 12.24
CA ALA A 116 -1.20 8.60 12.30
C ALA A 116 -2.00 8.67 10.98
N LEU A 117 -2.06 9.84 10.34
CA LEU A 117 -2.71 10.06 9.07
C LEU A 117 -2.09 9.23 7.95
N ALA A 118 -0.77 9.28 7.83
CA ALA A 118 -0.05 8.53 6.82
C ALA A 118 -0.08 7.02 7.09
N ALA A 119 0.04 6.60 8.35
CA ALA A 119 -0.12 5.21 8.74
C ALA A 119 -1.51 4.67 8.35
N ALA A 120 -2.57 5.44 8.61
CA ALA A 120 -3.93 5.09 8.23
C ALA A 120 -4.08 4.98 6.71
N PHE A 121 -3.50 5.91 5.95
CA PHE A 121 -3.48 5.86 4.48
C PHE A 121 -2.80 4.59 3.94
N VAL A 122 -1.63 4.21 4.48
CA VAL A 122 -0.92 2.99 4.08
C VAL A 122 -1.75 1.75 4.42
N CYS A 123 -2.27 1.67 5.63
CA CYS A 123 -3.16 0.57 6.03
C CYS A 123 -4.36 0.43 5.09
N ALA A 124 -5.05 1.54 4.80
CA ALA A 124 -6.17 1.56 3.86
C ALA A 124 -5.75 1.07 2.48
N SER A 125 -4.67 1.63 1.91
CA SER A 125 -4.18 1.28 0.57
C SER A 125 -3.89 -0.22 0.44
N TYR A 126 -3.26 -0.84 1.45
CA TYR A 126 -2.94 -2.26 1.45
C TYR A 126 -4.18 -3.14 1.63
N PHE A 127 -5.04 -2.84 2.60
CA PHE A 127 -6.22 -3.66 2.86
C PHE A 127 -7.22 -3.61 1.70
N TRP A 128 -7.48 -2.43 1.14
CA TRP A 128 -8.36 -2.30 0.00
C TRP A 128 -7.77 -2.99 -1.25
N SER A 129 -6.47 -2.80 -1.53
CA SER A 129 -5.82 -3.46 -2.67
C SER A 129 -5.87 -4.98 -2.58
N ASN A 130 -5.88 -5.54 -1.36
CA ASN A 130 -5.98 -6.98 -1.13
C ASN A 130 -7.31 -7.59 -1.62
N LEU A 131 -8.38 -6.79 -1.79
CA LEU A 131 -9.65 -7.27 -2.34
C LEU A 131 -9.54 -7.73 -3.80
N SER A 132 -8.56 -7.21 -4.55
CA SER A 132 -8.28 -7.64 -5.93
C SER A 132 -7.93 -9.14 -6.04
N LEU A 133 -7.41 -9.74 -4.97
CA LEU A 133 -7.10 -11.18 -4.92
C LEU A 133 -8.34 -12.05 -5.11
N ILE A 134 -9.54 -11.56 -4.80
CA ILE A 134 -10.79 -12.28 -5.06
C ILE A 134 -10.94 -12.54 -6.56
N GLY A 135 -10.63 -11.56 -7.41
CA GLY A 135 -10.67 -11.70 -8.86
C GLY A 135 -9.58 -12.62 -9.38
N PHE A 136 -8.33 -12.44 -8.91
CA PHE A 136 -7.21 -13.30 -9.33
C PHE A 136 -7.38 -14.77 -8.96
N THR A 137 -8.23 -15.07 -7.97
CA THR A 137 -8.47 -16.44 -7.53
C THR A 137 -9.63 -17.13 -8.27
N MET A 138 -10.35 -16.46 -9.19
CA MET A 138 -11.53 -17.03 -9.87
C MET A 138 -11.22 -18.07 -10.96
N GLY A 139 -9.97 -18.26 -11.39
CA GLY A 139 -9.56 -19.36 -12.30
C GLY A 139 -10.03 -19.23 -13.74
N ARG A 140 -10.66 -18.09 -14.06
CA ARG A 140 -11.11 -17.72 -15.41
C ARG A 140 -10.39 -16.44 -15.83
N PRO A 141 -10.10 -16.26 -17.13
CA PRO A 141 -9.49 -15.03 -17.63
C PRO A 141 -10.29 -13.77 -17.25
N SER A 142 -11.62 -13.87 -17.26
CA SER A 142 -12.54 -12.81 -16.82
C SER A 142 -12.36 -12.44 -15.34
N GLY A 143 -12.04 -13.41 -14.49
CA GLY A 143 -11.73 -13.18 -13.08
C GLY A 143 -10.45 -12.36 -12.89
N HIS A 144 -9.41 -12.66 -13.68
CA HIS A 144 -8.16 -11.90 -13.63
C HIS A 144 -8.36 -10.45 -14.08
N LEU A 145 -9.17 -10.23 -15.13
CA LEU A 145 -9.56 -8.88 -15.57
C LEU A 145 -10.26 -8.10 -14.46
N VAL A 146 -11.20 -8.74 -13.73
CA VAL A 146 -11.87 -8.13 -12.58
C VAL A 146 -10.87 -7.81 -11.47
N GLY A 147 -9.93 -8.72 -11.16
CA GLY A 147 -8.87 -8.50 -10.18
C GLY A 147 -8.01 -7.28 -10.54
N PHE A 148 -7.56 -7.18 -11.78
CA PHE A 148 -6.81 -6.02 -12.26
C PHE A 148 -7.64 -4.74 -12.23
N ALA A 149 -8.89 -4.77 -12.69
CA ALA A 149 -9.77 -3.60 -12.66
C ALA A 149 -9.94 -3.06 -11.24
N ILE A 150 -10.17 -3.94 -10.24
CA ILE A 150 -10.24 -3.56 -8.84
C ILE A 150 -8.91 -2.99 -8.35
N LEU A 151 -7.79 -3.64 -8.67
CA LEU A 151 -6.46 -3.20 -8.24
C LEU A 151 -6.12 -1.80 -8.79
N PHE A 152 -6.26 -1.60 -10.10
CA PHE A 152 -5.98 -0.32 -10.74
C PHE A 152 -6.93 0.79 -10.28
N LEU A 153 -8.21 0.47 -10.03
CA LEU A 153 -9.16 1.44 -9.49
C LEU A 153 -8.73 1.89 -8.08
N ILE A 154 -8.42 0.95 -7.20
CA ILE A 154 -8.02 1.26 -5.81
C ILE A 154 -6.69 2.01 -5.78
N VAL A 155 -5.70 1.57 -6.56
CA VAL A 155 -4.38 2.21 -6.63
C VAL A 155 -4.50 3.60 -7.26
N GLY A 156 -5.27 3.76 -8.33
CA GLY A 156 -5.50 5.05 -8.98
C GLY A 156 -6.18 6.05 -8.04
N LEU A 157 -7.23 5.63 -7.32
CA LEU A 157 -7.85 6.44 -6.27
C LEU A 157 -6.87 6.74 -5.13
N GLY A 158 -6.05 5.76 -4.74
CA GLY A 158 -5.01 5.94 -3.73
C GLY A 158 -3.95 6.97 -4.15
N ILE A 159 -3.50 6.94 -5.41
CA ILE A 159 -2.55 7.92 -5.95
C ILE A 159 -3.16 9.32 -5.92
N TRP A 160 -4.39 9.47 -6.42
CA TRP A 160 -5.06 10.78 -6.43
C TRP A 160 -5.26 11.31 -5.01
N LEU A 161 -5.93 10.55 -4.14
CA LEU A 161 -6.23 10.99 -2.78
C LEU A 161 -4.97 11.10 -1.91
N GLY A 162 -3.96 10.26 -2.15
CA GLY A 162 -2.66 10.32 -1.49
C GLY A 162 -1.87 11.55 -1.90
N SER A 163 -1.91 11.94 -3.18
CA SER A 163 -1.22 13.14 -3.66
C SER A 163 -1.73 14.41 -2.96
N ASP A 164 -3.05 14.50 -2.76
CA ASP A 164 -3.70 15.60 -2.05
C ASP A 164 -3.44 15.55 -0.53
N LEU A 165 -3.51 14.35 0.06
CA LEU A 165 -3.28 14.13 1.49
C LEU A 165 -1.88 14.54 1.93
N PHE A 166 -0.87 14.11 1.16
CA PHE A 166 0.53 14.38 1.50
C PHE A 166 1.01 15.75 1.02
N GLY A 167 0.29 16.41 0.11
CA GLY A 167 0.52 17.80 -0.29
C GLY A 167 -0.13 18.83 0.65
N SER A 168 -1.06 18.41 1.50
CA SER A 168 -1.82 19.27 2.42
C SER A 168 -1.30 19.17 3.86
N PRO A 169 -1.55 20.18 4.73
CA PRO A 169 -1.28 20.06 6.17
C PRO A 169 -2.21 19.03 6.83
N ALA A 170 -1.79 18.50 7.99
CA ALA A 170 -2.55 17.49 8.71
C ALA A 170 -3.89 18.04 9.24
N SER A 171 -5.01 17.44 8.83
CA SER A 171 -6.36 17.81 9.27
C SER A 171 -7.08 16.68 10.01
N GLU A 172 -7.87 17.01 11.03
CA GLU A 172 -8.62 16.01 11.83
C GLU A 172 -9.74 15.32 11.02
N GLY A 173 -10.34 16.05 10.07
CA GLY A 173 -11.31 15.51 9.13
C GLY A 173 -10.71 14.42 8.25
N ASN A 174 -9.50 14.65 7.71
CA ASN A 174 -8.79 13.66 6.91
C ASN A 174 -8.38 12.45 7.77
N LEU A 175 -7.98 12.67 9.02
CA LEU A 175 -7.63 11.58 9.94
C LEU A 175 -8.80 10.64 10.19
N SER A 176 -9.97 11.19 10.51
CA SER A 176 -11.18 10.39 10.74
C SER A 176 -11.58 9.58 9.51
N LEU A 177 -11.48 10.20 8.32
CA LEU A 177 -11.78 9.55 7.05
C LEU A 177 -10.83 8.38 6.77
N TRP A 178 -9.51 8.60 6.85
CA TRP A 178 -8.53 7.55 6.54
C TRP A 178 -8.52 6.44 7.58
N LEU A 179 -8.74 6.76 8.85
CA LEU A 179 -8.90 5.76 9.90
C LEU A 179 -10.15 4.91 9.64
N GLY A 180 -11.27 5.55 9.27
CA GLY A 180 -12.50 4.86 8.87
C GLY A 180 -12.28 3.93 7.68
N LEU A 181 -11.58 4.39 6.64
CA LEU A 181 -11.24 3.57 5.46
C LEU A 181 -10.30 2.41 5.81
N ALA A 182 -9.32 2.62 6.69
CA ALA A 182 -8.42 1.56 7.14
C ALA A 182 -9.18 0.47 7.93
N ILE A 183 -10.04 0.88 8.86
CA ILE A 183 -10.89 -0.03 9.64
C ILE A 183 -11.86 -0.77 8.74
N ALA A 184 -12.53 -0.09 7.82
CA ALA A 184 -13.44 -0.70 6.86
C ALA A 184 -12.72 -1.72 5.96
N GLY A 185 -11.56 -1.34 5.41
CA GLY A 185 -10.73 -2.24 4.61
C GLY A 185 -10.29 -3.47 5.39
N PHE A 186 -9.88 -3.30 6.65
CA PHE A 186 -9.53 -4.41 7.54
C PHE A 186 -10.72 -5.33 7.85
N ALA A 187 -11.89 -4.75 8.14
CA ALA A 187 -13.12 -5.49 8.44
C ALA A 187 -13.64 -6.32 7.24
N LEU A 188 -13.31 -5.93 6.02
CA LEU A 188 -13.64 -6.68 4.80
C LEU A 188 -12.70 -7.87 4.54
N GLN A 189 -11.53 -7.94 5.20
CA GLN A 189 -10.57 -9.02 4.96
C GLN A 189 -11.18 -10.42 5.23
N PRO A 190 -11.89 -10.68 6.35
CA PRO A 190 -12.58 -11.96 6.59
C PRO A 190 -13.50 -12.39 5.45
N LEU A 191 -14.27 -11.45 4.89
CA LEU A 191 -15.16 -11.74 3.77
C LEU A 191 -14.36 -12.09 2.51
N ALA A 192 -13.34 -11.30 2.17
CA ALA A 192 -12.46 -11.57 1.04
C ALA A 192 -11.80 -12.95 1.14
N SER A 193 -11.36 -13.31 2.35
CA SER A 193 -10.79 -14.62 2.69
C SER A 193 -11.76 -15.77 2.39
N ILE A 194 -13.03 -15.64 2.77
CA ILE A 194 -14.07 -16.64 2.48
C ILE A 194 -14.26 -16.81 0.96
N PHE A 195 -14.35 -15.71 0.20
CA PHE A 195 -14.50 -15.77 -1.25
C PHE A 195 -13.29 -16.39 -1.95
N ILE A 196 -12.08 -16.00 -1.56
CA ILE A 196 -10.84 -16.58 -2.08
C ILE A 196 -10.81 -18.10 -1.84
N LYS A 197 -11.13 -18.54 -0.62
CA LYS A 197 -11.17 -19.97 -0.28
C LYS A 197 -12.18 -20.72 -1.16
N ARG A 198 -13.39 -20.18 -1.33
CA ARG A 198 -14.44 -20.78 -2.18
C ARG A 198 -14.01 -20.87 -3.65
N ASN A 199 -13.37 -19.83 -4.17
CA ASN A 199 -12.91 -19.80 -5.57
C ASN A 199 -11.82 -20.85 -5.82
N ILE A 200 -10.90 -21.03 -4.88
CA ILE A 200 -9.84 -22.04 -4.96
C ILE A 200 -10.40 -23.45 -4.87
N GLN A 201 -11.32 -23.72 -3.93
CA GLN A 201 -11.97 -25.04 -3.81
C GLN A 201 -12.65 -25.45 -5.12
N LYS A 202 -13.40 -24.53 -5.74
CA LYS A 202 -14.04 -24.77 -7.03
C LYS A 202 -13.07 -25.13 -8.16
N GLN A 203 -11.84 -24.64 -8.13
CA GLN A 203 -10.81 -25.00 -9.12
C GLN A 203 -10.20 -26.38 -8.88
N GLN A 204 -10.20 -26.85 -7.64
CA GLN A 204 -9.69 -28.19 -7.33
C GLN A 204 -10.69 -29.28 -7.68
N GLU A 205 -11.97 -28.93 -7.77
CA GLU A 205 -13.07 -29.81 -8.12
C GLU A 205 -13.35 -29.90 -9.64
N SER A 206 -12.75 -29.02 -10.46
CA SER A 206 -12.90 -28.97 -11.93
C SER A 206 -11.72 -29.59 -12.66
#